data_AF-A0A0C1QIR0-F1
#
_entry.id   AF-A0A0C1QIR0-F1
#
_cell.length_a   1.000
_cell.length_b   1.000
_cell.length_c   1.000
_cell.angle_alpha   90.00
_cell.angle_beta   90.00
_cell.angle_gamma   90.00
#
_symmetry.space_group_name_H-M   'P 1'
#
loop_
_entity.id
_entity.type
_entity.pdbx_description
1 polymer ?
#
loop_
_entity_poly.entity_id
_entity_poly.type
_entity_poly.pdbx_seq_one_letter_code
_entity_poly.pdbx_strand_id
1 'polypeptide(L)'
;MNSKDKSKETELNIYVGHRKRVKEKFLKAPIRTLPDYELVEMLLFSCYPRRDTKPKAKALLNKFGSIKALISADLETIKDMAEASDSLLYQIKLLQDIFSRLFISSEENINILSNWNAVLNYCNLTMGFQNCEIFRILYLNKKNVLIHDEILQTGTVDRVAIYPREIAKKSLSYSASAIILVHNHPSGEASPSPEDIEITHKIIKALEPLSIVVHDHLIISKDKTFSFKNSGLI
;
A
#
# COMPACT_ATOMS: atom_id res chain seq x y z
N MET A 1 -37.41 -40.78 -0.01
CA MET A 1 -36.25 -39.96 -0.44
C MET A 1 -35.93 -38.97 0.67
N ASN A 2 -34.74 -39.09 1.26
CA ASN A 2 -34.37 -38.44 2.52
C ASN A 2 -34.05 -36.94 2.36
N SER A 3 -34.45 -36.12 3.33
CA SER A 3 -34.25 -34.65 3.36
C SER A 3 -32.78 -34.20 3.35
N LYS A 4 -31.84 -35.09 3.70
CA LYS A 4 -30.38 -34.84 3.66
C LYS A 4 -29.77 -34.90 2.25
N ASP A 5 -30.40 -35.58 1.29
CA ASP A 5 -29.92 -35.60 -0.10
C ASP A 5 -30.26 -34.29 -0.84
N LYS A 6 -31.44 -33.73 -0.57
CA LYS A 6 -31.85 -32.44 -1.14
C LYS A 6 -30.93 -31.28 -0.72
N SER A 7 -30.43 -31.26 0.52
CA SER A 7 -29.54 -30.18 0.99
C SER A 7 -28.15 -30.23 0.32
N LYS A 8 -27.60 -31.42 0.08
CA LYS A 8 -26.33 -31.60 -0.63
C LYS A 8 -26.43 -31.31 -2.13
N GLU A 9 -27.53 -31.71 -2.77
CA GLU A 9 -27.81 -31.34 -4.17
C GLU A 9 -28.03 -29.82 -4.33
N THR A 10 -28.65 -29.17 -3.34
CA THR A 10 -28.86 -27.70 -3.36
C THR A 10 -27.53 -26.95 -3.18
N GLU A 11 -26.61 -27.42 -2.32
CA GLU A 11 -25.27 -26.84 -2.19
C GLU A 11 -24.41 -27.02 -3.44
N LEU A 12 -24.44 -28.20 -4.08
CA LEU A 12 -23.69 -28.45 -5.33
C LEU A 12 -24.17 -27.56 -6.50
N ASN A 13 -25.47 -27.23 -6.56
CA ASN A 13 -26.06 -26.45 -7.65
C ASN A 13 -25.73 -24.94 -7.57
N ILE A 14 -25.35 -24.42 -6.40
CA ILE A 14 -25.02 -22.99 -6.22
C ILE A 14 -23.72 -22.61 -6.95
N TYR A 15 -22.80 -23.56 -7.13
CA TYR A 15 -21.47 -23.33 -7.70
C TYR A 15 -21.45 -23.35 -9.23
N VAL A 16 -22.44 -23.99 -9.86
CA VAL A 16 -22.58 -24.02 -11.32
C VAL A 16 -22.94 -22.61 -11.81
N GLY A 17 -21.99 -21.96 -12.48
CA GLY A 17 -22.16 -20.60 -13.00
C GLY A 17 -21.83 -19.47 -12.02
N HIS A 18 -21.38 -19.74 -10.78
CA HIS A 18 -20.95 -18.69 -9.84
C HIS A 18 -19.87 -17.78 -10.44
N ARG A 19 -18.82 -18.37 -11.02
CA ARG A 19 -17.76 -17.62 -11.74
C ARG A 19 -18.32 -16.72 -12.84
N LYS A 20 -19.32 -17.18 -13.59
CA LYS A 20 -19.96 -16.40 -14.66
C LYS A 20 -20.77 -15.23 -14.06
N ARG A 21 -21.56 -15.47 -13.01
CA ARG A 21 -22.33 -14.44 -12.30
C ARG A 21 -21.43 -13.35 -11.70
N VAL A 22 -20.34 -13.73 -11.04
CA VAL A 22 -19.38 -12.77 -10.46
C VAL A 22 -18.73 -11.93 -11.56
N LYS A 23 -18.29 -12.55 -12.67
CA LYS A 23 -17.74 -11.81 -13.83
C LYS A 23 -18.76 -10.85 -14.45
N GLU A 24 -20.01 -11.28 -14.63
CA GLU A 24 -21.07 -10.43 -15.17
C GLU A 24 -21.42 -9.27 -14.23
N LYS A 25 -21.44 -9.54 -12.92
CA LYS A 25 -21.64 -8.50 -11.89
C LYS A 25 -20.49 -7.50 -11.90
N PHE A 26 -19.25 -7.95 -12.03
CA PHE A 26 -18.06 -7.09 -12.15
C PHE A 26 -18.12 -6.17 -13.38
N LEU A 27 -18.64 -6.64 -14.51
CA LEU A 27 -18.80 -5.82 -15.72
C LEU A 27 -19.93 -4.79 -15.62
N LYS A 28 -20.98 -5.07 -14.85
CA LYS A 28 -22.20 -4.24 -14.79
C LYS A 28 -22.26 -3.30 -13.60
N ALA A 29 -21.61 -3.64 -12.48
CA ALA A 29 -21.70 -2.91 -11.23
C ALA A 29 -20.42 -2.11 -10.95
N PRO A 30 -20.52 -0.91 -10.35
CA PRO A 30 -19.33 -0.20 -9.86
C PRO A 30 -18.58 -1.06 -8.84
N ILE A 31 -17.25 -1.11 -8.96
CA ILE A 31 -16.40 -1.99 -8.12
C ILE A 31 -16.63 -1.80 -6.60
N ARG A 32 -16.97 -0.57 -6.17
CA ARG A 32 -17.26 -0.20 -4.78
C ARG A 32 -18.50 -0.90 -4.19
N THR A 33 -19.36 -1.46 -5.04
CA THR A 33 -20.59 -2.17 -4.63
C THR A 33 -20.39 -3.68 -4.49
N LEU A 34 -19.21 -4.18 -4.86
CA LEU A 34 -18.86 -5.59 -4.73
C LEU A 34 -18.27 -5.84 -3.35
N PRO A 35 -18.65 -6.94 -2.67
CA PRO A 35 -18.01 -7.34 -1.44
C PRO A 35 -16.56 -7.79 -1.71
N ASP A 36 -15.67 -7.52 -0.76
CA ASP A 36 -14.23 -7.76 -0.91
C ASP A 36 -13.89 -9.19 -1.36
N TYR A 37 -14.59 -10.20 -0.83
CA TYR A 37 -14.33 -11.59 -1.21
C TYR A 37 -14.62 -11.86 -2.69
N GLU A 38 -15.60 -11.20 -3.30
CA GLU A 38 -15.88 -11.34 -4.74
C GLU A 38 -14.78 -10.71 -5.60
N LEU A 39 -14.17 -9.61 -5.13
CA LEU A 39 -13.01 -9.00 -5.80
C LEU A 39 -11.78 -9.91 -5.73
N VAL A 40 -11.54 -10.54 -4.58
CA VAL A 40 -10.47 -11.54 -4.44
C VAL A 40 -10.78 -12.78 -5.28
N GLU A 41 -12.03 -13.22 -5.38
CA GLU A 41 -12.40 -14.31 -6.30
C GLU A 41 -12.09 -13.97 -7.77
N MET A 42 -12.34 -12.74 -8.20
CA MET A 42 -12.00 -12.29 -9.56
C MET A 42 -10.52 -12.44 -9.87
N LEU A 43 -9.64 -12.08 -8.91
CA LEU A 43 -8.20 -12.31 -9.00
C LEU A 43 -7.89 -13.81 -9.08
N LEU A 44 -8.48 -14.61 -8.18
CA LEU A 44 -8.19 -16.04 -8.09
C LEU A 44 -8.67 -16.87 -9.29
N PHE A 45 -9.61 -16.37 -10.10
CA PHE A 45 -10.15 -17.13 -11.23
C PHE A 45 -9.10 -17.51 -12.28
N SER A 46 -8.10 -16.65 -12.52
CA SER A 46 -6.97 -16.93 -13.40
C SER A 46 -5.89 -17.78 -12.72
N CYS A 47 -5.73 -17.68 -11.39
CA CYS A 47 -4.77 -18.49 -10.64
C CYS A 47 -5.20 -19.94 -10.46
N TYR A 48 -6.50 -20.18 -10.28
CA TYR A 48 -7.07 -21.49 -10.01
C TYR A 48 -8.19 -21.82 -11.01
N PRO A 49 -7.86 -22.25 -12.24
CA PRO A 49 -8.84 -22.63 -13.24
C PRO A 49 -9.72 -23.78 -12.75
N ARG A 50 -11.03 -23.68 -12.99
CA ARG A 50 -12.02 -24.75 -12.71
C ARG A 50 -12.11 -25.19 -11.23
N ARG A 51 -11.59 -24.39 -10.29
CA ARG A 51 -11.73 -24.62 -8.85
C ARG A 51 -12.71 -23.61 -8.23
N ASP A 52 -13.32 -24.00 -7.11
CA ASP A 52 -14.05 -23.07 -6.25
C ASP A 52 -13.07 -22.16 -5.53
N THR A 53 -13.11 -20.87 -5.85
CA THR A 53 -12.20 -19.85 -5.32
C THR A 53 -12.75 -19.14 -4.09
N LYS A 54 -14.05 -19.30 -3.78
CA LYS A 54 -14.72 -18.59 -2.70
C LYS A 54 -14.15 -18.92 -1.31
N PRO A 55 -13.90 -20.21 -0.94
CA PRO A 55 -13.29 -20.54 0.33
C PRO A 55 -11.90 -19.91 0.48
N LYS A 56 -11.13 -19.91 -0.61
CA LYS A 56 -9.77 -19.36 -0.63
C LYS A 56 -9.74 -17.85 -0.55
N ALA A 57 -10.65 -17.16 -1.25
CA ALA A 57 -10.83 -15.72 -1.13
C ALA A 57 -11.14 -15.30 0.31
N LYS A 58 -12.06 -16.02 0.97
CA LYS A 58 -12.38 -15.80 2.39
C LYS A 58 -11.19 -16.10 3.30
N ALA A 59 -10.45 -17.18 3.06
CA ALA A 59 -9.28 -17.52 3.86
C ALA A 59 -8.18 -16.45 3.75
N LEU A 60 -7.93 -15.92 2.55
CA LEU A 60 -7.00 -14.80 2.34
C LEU A 60 -7.46 -13.55 3.10
N LEU A 61 -8.72 -13.17 2.95
CA LEU A 61 -9.25 -11.99 3.65
C LEU A 61 -9.28 -12.18 5.17
N ASN A 62 -9.53 -13.38 5.66
CA ASN A 62 -9.46 -13.65 7.10
C ASN A 62 -8.03 -13.57 7.63
N LYS A 63 -7.02 -14.03 6.85
CA LYS A 63 -5.61 -13.95 7.25
C LYS A 63 -5.09 -12.51 7.24
N PHE A 64 -5.37 -11.75 6.18
CA PHE A 64 -4.81 -10.41 5.98
C PHE A 64 -5.71 -9.29 6.49
N GLY A 65 -7.00 -9.55 6.70
CA GLY A 65 -8.00 -8.61 7.22
C GLY A 65 -8.65 -7.71 6.16
N SER A 66 -7.96 -7.40 5.06
CA SER A 66 -8.53 -6.60 3.95
C SER A 66 -7.84 -6.87 2.61
N ILE A 67 -8.44 -6.43 1.50
CA ILE A 67 -7.80 -6.48 0.17
C ILE A 67 -6.51 -5.67 0.15
N LYS A 68 -6.54 -4.49 0.76
CA LYS A 68 -5.37 -3.60 0.87
C LYS A 68 -4.22 -4.36 1.54
N ALA A 69 -4.50 -5.04 2.67
CA ALA A 69 -3.52 -5.84 3.38
C ALA A 69 -2.97 -7.00 2.55
N LEU A 70 -3.85 -7.70 1.82
CA LEU A 70 -3.48 -8.81 0.96
C LEU A 70 -2.56 -8.37 -0.18
N ILE A 71 -2.88 -7.25 -0.85
CA ILE A 71 -2.06 -6.73 -1.96
C ILE A 71 -0.74 -6.17 -1.44
N SER A 72 -0.70 -5.58 -0.24
CA SER A 72 0.52 -5.01 0.35
C SER A 72 1.40 -6.03 1.08
N ALA A 73 0.93 -7.26 1.27
CA ALA A 73 1.66 -8.28 2.00
C ALA A 73 2.96 -8.69 1.29
N ASP A 74 3.96 -9.06 2.09
CA ASP A 74 5.17 -9.68 1.59
C ASP A 74 4.85 -11.03 0.91
N LEU A 75 5.55 -11.33 -0.19
CA LEU A 75 5.28 -12.50 -0.99
C LEU A 75 5.59 -13.81 -0.26
N GLU A 76 6.59 -13.83 0.63
CA GLU A 76 6.87 -15.03 1.44
C GLU A 76 5.73 -15.29 2.44
N THR A 77 5.13 -14.24 3.01
CA THR A 77 3.95 -14.38 3.89
C THR A 77 2.74 -14.99 3.18
N ILE A 78 2.57 -14.69 1.89
CA ILE A 78 1.51 -15.27 1.05
C ILE A 78 1.86 -16.72 0.69
N LYS A 79 3.12 -16.98 0.33
CA LYS A 79 3.64 -18.30 -0.05
C LYS A 79 3.55 -19.33 1.08
N ASP A 80 3.75 -18.90 2.32
CA ASP A 80 3.61 -19.74 3.53
C ASP A 80 2.16 -20.19 3.80
N MET A 81 1.18 -19.67 3.05
CA MET A 81 -0.17 -20.23 3.10
C MET A 81 -0.21 -21.57 2.39
N ALA A 82 -0.66 -22.60 3.12
CA ALA A 82 -1.00 -23.87 2.52
C ALA A 82 -1.86 -23.64 1.26
N GLU A 83 -1.38 -24.17 0.13
CA GLU A 83 -1.95 -24.08 -1.21
C GLU A 83 -1.74 -22.77 -2.01
N ALA A 84 -0.90 -21.82 -1.59
CA ALA A 84 -0.59 -20.67 -2.45
C ALA A 84 0.11 -21.13 -3.76
N SER A 85 -0.54 -20.94 -4.90
CA SER A 85 0.04 -21.20 -6.22
C SER A 85 0.98 -20.09 -6.65
N ASP A 86 2.01 -20.40 -7.44
CA ASP A 86 2.90 -19.39 -8.04
C ASP A 86 2.13 -18.33 -8.83
N SER A 87 1.05 -18.72 -9.54
CA SER A 87 0.21 -17.76 -10.27
C SER A 87 -0.43 -16.69 -9.38
N LEU A 88 -0.70 -17.00 -8.11
CA LEU A 88 -1.22 -16.03 -7.15
C LEU A 88 -0.10 -15.06 -6.74
N LEU A 89 1.10 -15.56 -6.46
CA LEU A 89 2.26 -14.74 -6.15
C LEU A 89 2.58 -13.77 -7.30
N TYR A 90 2.61 -14.28 -8.54
CA TYR A 90 2.81 -13.44 -9.72
C TYR A 90 1.74 -12.37 -9.89
N GLN A 91 0.47 -12.68 -9.63
CA GLN A 91 -0.60 -11.68 -9.75
C GLN A 91 -0.54 -10.62 -8.67
N ILE A 92 -0.25 -11.01 -7.42
CA ILE A 92 -0.07 -10.02 -6.34
C ILE A 92 1.13 -9.13 -6.65
N LYS A 93 2.26 -9.72 -7.05
CA LYS A 93 3.45 -8.97 -7.46
C LYS A 93 3.15 -8.03 -8.63
N LEU A 94 2.43 -8.51 -9.65
CA LEU A 94 2.02 -7.67 -10.78
C LEU A 94 1.14 -6.49 -10.33
N LEU A 95 0.18 -6.71 -9.43
CA LEU A 95 -0.63 -5.63 -8.90
C LEU A 95 0.22 -4.62 -8.10
N GLN A 96 1.11 -5.10 -7.24
CA GLN A 96 2.06 -4.25 -6.50
C GLN A 96 2.93 -3.41 -7.46
N ASP A 97 3.47 -4.04 -8.50
CA ASP A 97 4.34 -3.39 -9.48
C ASP A 97 3.58 -2.45 -10.40
N ILE A 98 2.33 -2.75 -10.77
CA ILE A 98 1.46 -1.83 -11.51
C ILE A 98 1.11 -0.63 -10.63
N PHE A 99 0.72 -0.83 -9.37
CA PHE A 99 0.46 0.28 -8.47
C PHE A 99 1.71 1.13 -8.30
N SER A 100 2.84 0.51 -8.02
CA SER A 100 4.15 1.18 -7.96
C SER A 100 4.42 1.95 -9.26
N ARG A 101 4.25 1.34 -10.43
CA ARG A 101 4.45 2.00 -11.72
C ARG A 101 3.48 3.14 -11.96
N LEU A 102 2.21 3.03 -11.60
CA LEU A 102 1.21 4.09 -11.82
C LEU A 102 1.38 5.27 -10.85
N PHE A 103 1.92 5.01 -9.66
CA PHE A 103 2.15 6.04 -8.65
C PHE A 103 3.57 6.63 -8.69
N ILE A 104 4.53 5.89 -9.23
CA ILE A 104 5.95 6.28 -9.45
C ILE A 104 6.22 6.37 -10.97
N SER A 105 5.20 6.56 -11.81
CA SER A 105 5.41 6.53 -13.27
C SER A 105 6.42 7.59 -13.67
N SER A 106 7.47 7.13 -14.35
CA SER A 106 8.50 7.89 -15.05
C SER A 106 7.96 8.70 -16.24
N GLU A 107 6.66 8.98 -16.31
CA GLU A 107 6.17 10.06 -17.17
C GLU A 107 6.72 11.35 -16.57
N GLU A 108 7.85 11.78 -17.13
CA GLU A 108 8.39 13.11 -16.97
C GLU A 108 7.22 14.10 -16.93
N ASN A 109 6.99 14.75 -15.79
CA ASN A 109 5.99 15.81 -15.55
C ASN A 109 4.68 15.48 -14.79
N ILE A 110 4.51 14.34 -14.13
CA ILE A 110 3.41 14.24 -13.15
C ILE A 110 3.81 14.95 -11.84
N ASN A 111 3.28 16.16 -11.65
CA ASN A 111 3.35 16.87 -10.37
C ASN A 111 2.54 16.07 -9.33
N ILE A 112 3.22 15.42 -8.39
CA ILE A 112 2.55 14.53 -7.43
C ILE A 112 1.64 15.30 -6.47
N LEU A 113 1.90 16.59 -6.24
CA LEU A 113 1.04 17.44 -5.42
C LEU A 113 -0.27 17.80 -6.12
N SER A 114 -0.33 17.71 -7.46
CA SER A 114 -1.59 17.92 -8.20
C SER A 114 -2.63 16.82 -7.92
N ASN A 115 -2.18 15.67 -7.43
CA ASN A 115 -3.04 14.59 -6.99
C ASN A 115 -2.55 14.03 -5.64
N TRP A 116 -2.75 14.83 -4.59
CA TRP A 116 -2.35 14.47 -3.24
C TRP A 116 -2.90 13.10 -2.78
N ASN A 117 -4.14 12.77 -3.17
CA ASN A 117 -4.74 11.47 -2.88
C ASN A 117 -3.95 10.31 -3.49
N ALA A 118 -3.33 10.50 -4.66
CA ALA A 118 -2.46 9.49 -5.25
C ALA A 118 -1.21 9.25 -4.40
N VAL A 119 -0.59 10.31 -3.88
CA VAL A 119 0.56 10.21 -2.94
C VAL A 119 0.15 9.46 -1.67
N LEU A 120 -0.98 9.83 -1.08
CA LEU A 120 -1.48 9.16 0.13
C LEU A 120 -1.78 7.68 -0.15
N ASN A 121 -2.42 7.36 -1.27
CA ASN A 121 -2.71 5.97 -1.65
C ASN A 121 -1.45 5.16 -1.87
N TYR A 122 -0.45 5.74 -2.54
CA TYR A 122 0.85 5.12 -2.77
C TYR A 122 1.56 4.79 -1.46
N CYS A 123 1.69 5.77 -0.55
CA CYS A 123 2.31 5.56 0.76
C CYS A 123 1.52 4.53 1.58
N ASN A 124 0.19 4.59 1.54
CA ASN A 124 -0.68 3.63 2.21
C ASN A 124 -0.52 2.19 1.68
N LEU A 125 -0.38 2.02 0.37
CA LEU A 125 -0.20 0.72 -0.27
C LEU A 125 1.18 0.15 0.01
N THR A 126 2.22 0.97 0.02
CA THR A 126 3.60 0.50 0.16
C THR A 126 4.06 0.36 1.62
N MET A 127 3.48 1.12 2.54
CA MET A 127 3.95 1.22 3.93
C MET A 127 2.90 0.86 4.99
N GLY A 128 1.61 0.92 4.69
CA GLY A 128 0.54 0.78 5.69
C GLY A 128 0.41 -0.59 6.37
N PHE A 129 0.97 -1.65 5.78
CA PHE A 129 0.92 -3.03 6.32
C PHE A 129 2.29 -3.59 6.69
N GLN A 130 3.31 -2.72 6.71
CA GLN A 130 4.65 -3.15 7.06
C GLN A 130 4.71 -3.40 8.58
N ASN A 131 5.24 -4.56 8.96
CA ASN A 131 5.36 -4.97 10.37
C ASN A 131 6.55 -4.31 11.08
N CYS A 132 7.39 -3.60 10.32
CA CYS A 132 8.50 -2.80 10.80
C CYS A 132 8.28 -1.32 10.49
N GLU A 133 8.93 -0.45 11.27
CA GLU A 133 9.01 0.97 10.95
C GLU A 133 9.95 1.18 9.75
N ILE A 134 9.45 1.92 8.76
CA ILE A 134 10.13 2.30 7.54
C ILE A 134 10.11 3.81 7.46
N PHE A 135 11.28 4.42 7.22
CA PHE A 135 11.40 5.83 6.92
C PHE A 135 11.76 6.02 5.44
N ARG A 136 10.88 6.68 4.70
CA ARG A 136 10.94 6.94 3.27
C ARG A 136 11.03 8.43 3.00
N ILE A 137 11.77 8.81 1.96
CA ILE A 137 11.78 10.16 1.43
C ILE A 137 11.41 10.15 -0.05
N LEU A 138 10.45 10.99 -0.40
CA LEU A 138 10.11 11.31 -1.78
C LEU A 138 10.84 12.59 -2.17
N TYR A 139 11.75 12.52 -3.12
CA TYR A 139 12.52 13.67 -3.62
C TYR A 139 11.86 14.26 -4.86
N LEU A 140 11.78 15.59 -4.91
CA LEU A 140 11.00 16.33 -5.89
C LEU A 140 11.83 17.41 -6.56
N ASN A 141 11.60 17.62 -7.86
CA ASN A 141 12.17 18.78 -8.56
C ASN A 141 11.31 20.04 -8.36
N LYS A 142 11.73 21.18 -8.94
CA LYS A 142 11.00 22.47 -8.86
C LYS A 142 9.56 22.44 -9.39
N LYS A 143 9.19 21.46 -10.21
CA LYS A 143 7.83 21.26 -10.72
C LYS A 143 7.02 20.29 -9.85
N ASN A 144 7.54 19.91 -8.68
CA ASN A 144 6.97 18.92 -7.76
C ASN A 144 6.76 17.54 -8.41
N VAL A 145 7.61 17.21 -9.36
CA VAL A 145 7.66 15.87 -9.98
C VAL A 145 8.57 15.00 -9.12
N LEU A 146 8.11 13.79 -8.81
CA LEU A 146 8.91 12.77 -8.12
C LEU A 146 10.11 12.38 -8.99
N ILE A 147 11.30 12.72 -8.52
CA ILE A 147 12.56 12.39 -9.21
C ILE A 147 13.28 11.21 -8.57
N HIS A 148 13.01 10.95 -7.29
CA HIS A 148 13.54 9.78 -6.60
C HIS A 148 12.64 9.39 -5.43
N ASP A 149 12.53 8.10 -5.16
CA ASP A 149 11.83 7.54 -4.01
C ASP A 149 12.78 6.57 -3.31
N GLU A 150 13.07 6.85 -2.04
CA GLU A 150 14.05 6.11 -1.29
C GLU A 150 13.55 5.73 0.08
N ILE A 151 13.68 4.45 0.41
CA ILE A 151 13.61 3.99 1.79
C ILE A 151 15.00 4.23 2.40
N LEU A 152 15.10 5.21 3.31
CA LEU A 152 16.36 5.49 3.98
C LEU A 152 16.71 4.42 5.00
N GLN A 153 15.70 3.84 5.65
CA GLN A 153 15.95 2.88 6.70
C GLN A 153 14.73 1.99 6.98
N THR A 154 15.03 0.75 7.41
CA THR A 154 14.08 -0.23 7.93
C THR A 154 14.54 -0.65 9.32
N GLY A 155 13.72 -0.48 10.36
CA GLY A 155 14.08 -0.80 11.74
C GLY A 155 13.37 -2.04 12.31
N THR A 156 13.93 -2.63 13.37
CA THR A 156 13.24 -3.60 14.24
C THR A 156 13.23 -3.07 15.66
N VAL A 157 12.04 -2.94 16.25
CA VAL A 157 11.68 -2.74 17.67
C VAL A 157 12.27 -1.51 18.40
N ASP A 158 13.49 -1.09 18.11
CA ASP A 158 14.13 0.10 18.68
C ASP A 158 14.37 1.16 17.60
N ARG A 159 13.91 2.36 17.90
CA ARG A 159 13.80 3.54 17.03
C ARG A 159 15.00 3.76 16.12
N VAL A 160 14.71 4.12 14.88
CA VAL A 160 15.69 4.38 13.83
C VAL A 160 16.37 5.75 14.00
N ALA A 161 17.71 5.77 13.94
CA ALA A 161 18.48 7.02 13.98
C ALA A 161 18.45 7.75 12.62
N ILE A 162 17.62 8.79 12.52
CA ILE A 162 17.53 9.65 11.34
C ILE A 162 18.58 10.77 11.44
N TYR A 163 19.42 10.91 10.40
CA TYR A 163 20.47 11.93 10.35
C TYR A 163 20.16 12.99 9.29
N PRO A 164 19.83 14.24 9.66
CA PRO A 164 19.55 15.33 8.70
C PRO A 164 20.65 15.57 7.68
N ARG A 165 21.93 15.33 8.04
CA ARG A 165 23.06 15.46 7.11
C ARG A 165 22.99 14.48 5.93
N GLU A 166 22.50 13.25 6.15
CA GLU A 166 22.38 12.25 5.09
C GLU A 166 21.22 12.60 4.16
N ILE A 167 20.12 13.12 4.73
CA ILE A 167 18.98 13.63 3.97
C ILE A 167 19.42 14.81 3.10
N ALA A 168 20.18 15.76 3.65
CA ALA A 168 20.73 16.89 2.89
C ALA A 168 21.65 16.43 1.76
N LYS A 169 22.60 15.53 2.06
CA LYS A 169 23.53 14.96 1.06
C LYS A 169 22.79 14.30 -0.10
N LYS A 170 21.79 13.47 0.19
CA LYS A 170 20.99 12.75 -0.83
C LYS A 170 20.09 13.70 -1.61
N SER A 171 19.45 14.65 -0.93
CA SER A 171 18.63 15.68 -1.59
C SER A 171 19.45 16.47 -2.61
N LEU A 172 20.67 16.86 -2.26
CA LEU A 172 21.60 17.51 -3.19
C LEU A 172 22.05 16.56 -4.32
N SER A 173 22.39 15.31 -4.00
CA SER A 173 22.79 14.30 -4.99
C SER A 173 21.72 14.06 -6.05
N TYR A 174 20.45 14.07 -5.68
CA TYR A 174 19.33 13.92 -6.60
C TYR A 174 18.90 15.25 -7.24
N SER A 175 19.56 16.37 -6.92
CA SER A 175 19.13 17.71 -7.36
C SER A 175 17.67 18.03 -6.97
N ALA A 176 17.25 17.54 -5.80
CA ALA A 176 15.92 17.79 -5.26
C ALA A 176 15.77 19.27 -4.88
N SER A 177 14.63 19.86 -5.21
CA SER A 177 14.22 21.19 -4.75
C SER A 177 13.21 21.11 -3.62
N ALA A 178 12.57 19.96 -3.43
CA ALA A 178 11.71 19.69 -2.31
C ALA A 178 11.71 18.19 -1.95
N ILE A 179 11.24 17.87 -0.74
CA ILE A 179 11.06 16.50 -0.28
C ILE A 179 9.73 16.33 0.46
N ILE A 180 9.22 15.10 0.52
CA ILE A 180 8.17 14.68 1.45
C ILE A 180 8.76 13.57 2.31
N LEU A 181 8.70 13.76 3.63
CA LEU A 181 9.08 12.73 4.60
C LEU A 181 7.89 11.80 4.82
N VAL A 182 8.13 10.49 4.91
CA VAL A 182 7.07 9.51 5.16
C VAL A 182 7.60 8.45 6.09
N HIS A 183 6.89 8.14 7.18
CA HIS A 183 7.15 6.90 7.93
C HIS A 183 5.85 6.18 8.28
N ASN A 184 5.94 4.90 8.64
CA ASN A 184 4.80 4.15 9.12
C ASN A 184 4.91 3.79 10.60
N HIS A 185 3.76 3.70 11.26
CA HIS A 185 3.61 3.11 12.58
C HIS A 185 2.92 1.75 12.46
N PRO A 186 3.66 0.64 12.65
CA PRO A 186 3.07 -0.71 12.65
C PRO A 186 1.98 -0.91 13.71
N SER A 187 1.99 -0.11 14.78
CA SER A 187 1.01 -0.13 15.87
C SER A 187 -0.42 0.23 15.44
N GLY A 188 -0.58 0.88 14.27
CA GLY A 188 -1.89 1.30 13.75
C GLY A 188 -2.30 2.73 14.10
N GLU A 189 -1.62 3.38 15.04
CA GLU A 189 -1.86 4.78 15.39
C GLU A 189 -0.99 5.72 14.53
N ALA A 190 -1.61 6.69 13.87
CA ALA A 190 -0.90 7.64 12.99
C ALA A 190 -0.47 8.94 13.70
N SER A 191 -0.69 9.07 15.01
CA SER A 191 -0.30 10.27 15.76
C SER A 191 1.23 10.39 15.88
N PRO A 192 1.81 11.60 15.70
CA PRO A 192 3.24 11.80 15.84
C PRO A 192 3.71 11.66 17.28
N SER A 193 4.88 11.07 17.48
CA SER A 193 5.62 11.14 18.74
C SER A 193 6.33 12.50 18.90
N PRO A 194 6.72 12.89 20.13
CA PRO A 194 7.57 14.07 20.33
C PRO A 194 8.87 14.01 19.52
N GLU A 195 9.44 12.82 19.36
CA GLU A 195 10.65 12.57 18.59
C GLU A 195 10.42 12.83 17.09
N ASP A 196 9.26 12.45 16.54
CA ASP A 196 8.89 12.74 15.15
C ASP A 196 8.82 14.26 14.91
N ILE A 197 8.27 15.00 15.86
CA ILE A 197 8.19 16.46 15.77
C ILE A 197 9.58 17.08 15.81
N GLU A 198 10.41 16.66 16.76
CA GLU A 198 11.76 17.18 16.91
C GLU A 198 12.62 16.90 15.67
N ILE A 199 12.61 15.67 15.16
CA ILE A 199 13.41 15.30 13.99
C ILE A 199 12.94 16.03 12.73
N THR A 200 11.63 16.20 12.55
CA THR A 200 11.06 16.93 11.41
C THR A 200 11.58 18.36 11.38
N HIS A 201 11.53 19.06 12.52
CA HIS A 201 12.05 20.41 12.62
C HIS A 201 13.57 20.49 12.42
N LYS A 202 14.33 19.52 12.91
CA LYS A 202 15.78 19.44 12.64
C LYS A 202 16.08 19.27 11.15
N ILE A 203 15.29 18.45 10.45
CA ILE A 203 15.43 18.25 9.00
C ILE A 203 15.09 19.54 8.25
N ILE A 204 13.97 20.19 8.58
CA ILE A 204 13.57 21.47 7.96
C ILE A 204 14.68 22.51 8.10
N LYS A 205 15.18 22.72 9.32
CA LYS A 205 16.27 23.67 9.60
C LYS A 205 17.57 23.34 8.87
N ALA A 206 17.87 22.06 8.67
CA ALA A 206 19.07 21.63 7.94
C ALA A 206 18.95 21.84 6.42
N LEU A 207 17.74 21.78 5.88
CA LEU A 207 17.47 21.88 4.43
C LEU A 207 17.18 23.32 3.98
N GLU A 208 16.71 24.19 4.87
CA GLU A 208 16.40 25.59 4.59
C GLU A 208 17.58 26.36 3.94
N PRO A 209 18.83 26.31 4.46
CA PRO A 209 19.97 27.00 3.83
C PRO A 209 20.31 26.47 2.42
N LEU A 210 19.89 25.24 2.11
CA LEU A 210 20.09 24.61 0.81
C LEU A 210 18.95 24.90 -0.17
N SER A 211 17.96 25.70 0.24
CA SER A 211 16.75 26.00 -0.54
C SER A 211 15.96 24.73 -0.94
N ILE A 212 15.97 23.72 -0.07
CA ILE A 212 15.21 22.47 -0.26
C ILE A 212 13.99 22.50 0.67
N VAL A 213 12.79 22.50 0.09
CA VAL A 213 11.54 22.62 0.84
C VAL A 213 11.11 21.25 1.38
N VAL A 214 10.74 21.15 2.64
CA VAL A 214 9.98 19.99 3.15
C VAL A 214 8.50 20.27 2.95
N HIS A 215 7.86 19.59 2.00
CA HIS A 215 6.46 19.84 1.66
C HIS A 215 5.50 19.29 2.69
N ASP A 216 5.80 18.12 3.23
CA ASP A 216 5.04 17.51 4.31
C ASP A 216 5.88 16.46 5.03
N HIS A 217 5.41 16.05 6.20
CA HIS A 217 5.77 14.82 6.85
C HIS A 217 4.51 13.99 7.08
N LEU A 218 4.49 12.79 6.51
CA LEU A 218 3.36 11.86 6.57
C LEU A 218 3.66 10.72 7.53
N ILE A 219 2.70 10.42 8.41
CA ILE A 219 2.70 9.20 9.22
C ILE A 219 1.61 8.29 8.69
N ILE A 220 2.00 7.11 8.23
CA ILE A 220 1.12 6.12 7.63
C ILE A 220 0.82 5.03 8.66
N SER A 221 -0.47 4.75 8.88
CA SER A 221 -0.88 3.53 9.55
C SER A 221 -1.78 2.70 8.63
N LYS A 222 -2.24 1.54 9.11
CA LYS A 222 -3.10 0.64 8.35
C LYS A 222 -4.32 1.35 7.74
N ASP A 223 -4.98 2.18 8.53
CA ASP A 223 -6.28 2.79 8.21
C ASP A 223 -6.28 4.32 8.29
N LYS A 224 -5.21 4.95 8.79
CA LYS A 224 -5.12 6.40 8.98
C LYS A 224 -3.83 6.96 8.38
N THR A 225 -3.87 8.25 8.07
CA THR A 225 -2.69 9.02 7.69
C THR A 225 -2.72 10.35 8.42
N PHE A 226 -1.60 10.72 9.00
CA PHE A 226 -1.39 12.03 9.59
C PHE A 226 -0.47 12.86 8.70
N SER A 227 -0.79 14.15 8.56
CA SER A 227 0.00 15.12 7.80
C SER A 227 0.39 16.24 8.76
N PHE A 228 1.70 16.47 8.88
CA PHE A 228 2.23 17.55 9.71
C PHE A 228 1.75 18.92 9.21
N LYS A 229 1.76 19.12 7.89
CA LYS A 229 1.31 20.36 7.27
C LYS A 229 -0.18 20.62 7.51
N ASN A 230 -1.04 19.65 7.29
CA ASN A 230 -2.49 19.82 7.51
C ASN A 230 -2.83 20.02 8.99
N SER A 231 -1.98 19.53 9.89
CA SER A 231 -2.13 19.67 11.34
C SER A 231 -1.48 20.95 11.89
N GLY A 232 -0.87 21.79 11.03
CA GLY A 232 -0.23 23.04 11.42
C GLY A 232 1.06 22.88 12.21
N LEU A 233 1.72 21.71 12.11
CA LEU A 233 3.01 21.47 12.77
C LEU A 233 4.20 22.00 11.96
N ILE A 234 4.04 22.24 10.66
CA ILE A 234 5.05 22.82 9.76
C ILE A 234 4.40 23.71 8.70
#